data_AF-A0A1U7D3C4-F1
#
_entry.id   AF-A0A1U7D3C4-F1
#
_cell.length_a   1.000
_cell.length_b   1.000
_cell.length_c   1.000
_cell.angle_alpha   90.00
_cell.angle_beta   90.00
_cell.angle_gamma   90.00
#
_symmetry.space_group_name_H-M   'P 1'
#
loop_
_entity.id
_entity.type
_entity.pdbx_description
1 polymer ?
#
loop_
_entity_poly.entity_id
_entity_poly.type
_entity_poly.pdbx_seq_one_letter_code
_entity_poly.pdbx_strand_id
1 'polypeptide(L)'
;MKIAATPPPGHTSPLQKAAIQLEAAFLAELLKSAGVGESRDSFGGGIGEDQFASFLRQQHAGSLAQAGGIGLAESIFNALKERPDG
;
A
#
# COMPACT_ATOMS: atom_id res chain seq x y z
N MET A 1 -4.32 29.95 -29.81
CA MET A 1 -3.64 29.34 -28.64
C MET A 1 -4.72 28.73 -27.76
N LYS A 2 -4.99 27.42 -27.89
CA LYS A 2 -5.98 26.72 -27.04
C LYS A 2 -5.25 26.25 -25.79
N ILE A 3 -5.56 26.89 -24.67
CA ILE A 3 -5.12 26.46 -23.34
C ILE A 3 -6.00 25.27 -22.98
N ALA A 4 -5.45 24.05 -23.05
CA ALA A 4 -6.13 22.88 -22.52
C ALA A 4 -6.16 23.01 -20.99
N ALA A 5 -7.36 23.09 -20.43
CA ALA A 5 -7.56 23.16 -18.99
C ALA A 5 -7.00 21.88 -18.33
N THR A 6 -6.09 22.07 -17.37
CA THR A 6 -5.63 21.01 -16.46
C THR A 6 -6.86 20.38 -15.80
N PRO A 7 -7.06 19.05 -15.86
CA PRO A 7 -8.18 18.42 -15.17
C PRO A 7 -8.08 18.75 -13.67
N PRO A 8 -9.21 19.06 -13.00
CA PRO A 8 -9.20 19.32 -11.57
C PRO A 8 -8.61 18.11 -10.83
N PRO A 9 -7.97 18.29 -9.65
CA PRO A 9 -7.45 17.18 -8.86
C PRO A 9 -8.60 16.18 -8.62
N GLY A 10 -8.54 15.08 -9.35
CA GLY A 10 -9.63 14.12 -9.44
C GLY A 10 -9.79 13.42 -8.11
N HIS A 11 -11.02 13.32 -7.63
CA HIS A 11 -11.31 12.54 -6.44
C HIS A 11 -10.90 11.09 -6.72
N THR A 12 -9.95 10.55 -5.95
CA THR A 12 -9.59 9.13 -6.02
C THR A 12 -10.85 8.30 -5.82
N SER A 13 -11.23 7.53 -6.83
CA SER A 13 -12.44 6.71 -6.76
C SER A 13 -12.37 5.73 -5.58
N PRO A 14 -13.51 5.32 -5.00
CA PRO A 14 -13.50 4.28 -3.96
C PRO A 14 -12.76 3.01 -4.38
N LEU A 15 -12.87 2.65 -5.67
CA LEU A 15 -12.20 1.49 -6.24
C LEU A 15 -10.67 1.67 -6.29
N GLN A 16 -10.19 2.86 -6.67
CA GLN A 16 -8.77 3.17 -6.66
C GLN A 16 -8.22 3.22 -5.24
N LYS A 17 -8.99 3.74 -4.27
CA LYS A 17 -8.62 3.67 -2.84
C LYS A 17 -8.51 2.24 -2.35
N ALA A 18 -9.46 1.37 -2.71
CA ALA A 18 -9.42 -0.04 -2.35
C ALA A 18 -8.20 -0.75 -2.97
N ALA A 19 -7.87 -0.44 -4.22
CA ALA A 19 -6.71 -1.00 -4.89
C ALA A 19 -5.37 -0.57 -4.23
N ILE A 20 -5.24 0.71 -3.84
CA ILE A 20 -4.08 1.20 -3.08
C ILE A 20 -3.98 0.52 -1.71
N GLN A 21 -5.10 0.34 -1.01
CA GLN A 21 -5.11 -0.37 0.28
C GLN A 21 -4.69 -1.84 0.13
N LEU A 22 -5.10 -2.50 -0.97
CA LEU A 22 -4.71 -3.88 -1.23
C LEU A 22 -3.22 -4.00 -1.53
N GLU A 23 -2.66 -3.08 -2.32
CA GLU A 23 -1.21 -3.02 -2.56
C GLU A 23 -0.44 -2.74 -1.25
N ALA A 24 -0.94 -1.84 -0.40
CA ALA A 24 -0.33 -1.59 0.91
C ALA A 24 -0.32 -2.84 1.81
N ALA A 25 -1.41 -3.60 1.85
CA ALA A 25 -1.47 -4.85 2.62
C ALA A 25 -0.47 -5.88 2.07
N PHE A 26 -0.35 -5.99 0.75
CA PHE A 26 0.61 -6.87 0.11
C PHE A 26 2.07 -6.47 0.41
N LEU A 27 2.39 -5.18 0.28
CA LEU A 27 3.71 -4.66 0.62
C LEU A 27 4.06 -4.87 2.09
N ALA A 28 3.10 -4.75 3.02
CA ALA A 28 3.33 -5.01 4.43
C ALA A 28 3.76 -6.48 4.71
N GLU A 29 3.17 -7.43 4.00
CA GLU A 29 3.57 -8.84 4.06
C GLU A 29 4.93 -9.08 3.37
N LEU A 30 5.21 -8.44 2.23
CA LEU A 30 6.54 -8.52 1.63
C LEU A 30 7.64 -7.97 2.55
N LEU A 31 7.40 -6.83 3.20
CA LEU A 31 8.34 -6.26 4.18
C LEU A 31 8.56 -7.22 5.35
N LYS A 32 7.49 -7.89 5.82
CA LYS A 32 7.59 -8.93 6.84
C LYS A 32 8.46 -10.09 6.37
N SER A 33 8.19 -10.63 5.17
CA SER A 33 8.96 -11.75 4.60
C SER A 33 10.42 -11.39 4.30
N ALA A 34 10.71 -10.11 4.05
CA ALA A 34 12.06 -9.61 3.89
C ALA A 34 12.82 -9.40 5.21
N GLY A 35 12.20 -9.71 6.36
CA GLY A 35 12.80 -9.57 7.69
C GLY A 35 12.80 -8.13 8.22
N VAL A 36 12.01 -7.22 7.63
CA VAL A 36 11.99 -5.81 8.07
C VAL A 36 11.33 -5.71 9.44
N GLY A 37 12.10 -5.24 10.42
CA GLY A 37 11.63 -5.06 11.79
C GLY A 37 11.60 -6.36 12.61
N GLU A 38 12.31 -7.40 12.19
CA GLU A 38 12.53 -8.57 13.04
C GLU A 38 13.48 -8.24 14.19
N SER A 39 13.09 -8.65 15.40
CA SER A 39 13.85 -8.48 16.64
C SER A 39 15.17 -9.27 16.58
N ARG A 40 16.25 -8.70 17.11
CA ARG A 40 17.55 -9.39 17.18
C ARG A 40 17.58 -10.39 18.34
N ASP A 41 18.02 -11.63 18.07
CA ASP A 41 17.96 -12.78 19.01
C ASP A 41 18.45 -12.53 20.45
N SER A 42 19.45 -11.68 20.65
CA SER A 42 20.11 -11.55 21.97
C SER A 42 19.83 -10.24 22.71
N PHE A 43 19.18 -9.26 22.07
CA PHE A 43 18.94 -7.92 22.64
C PHE A 43 17.63 -7.29 22.14
N GLY A 44 16.61 -8.10 21.83
CA GLY A 44 15.29 -7.63 21.40
C GLY A 44 14.35 -7.26 22.57
N GLY A 45 13.44 -6.34 22.32
CA GLY A 45 12.34 -5.88 23.18
C GLY A 45 11.14 -6.84 23.26
N GLY A 46 11.26 -8.06 22.72
CA GLY A 46 10.28 -9.13 22.83
C GLY A 46 8.96 -8.84 22.11
N ILE A 47 7.85 -9.41 22.60
CA ILE A 47 6.52 -9.33 21.95
C ILE A 47 6.07 -7.88 21.71
N GLY A 48 6.44 -6.94 22.57
CA GLY A 48 6.13 -5.52 22.40
C GLY A 48 6.82 -4.89 21.18
N GLU A 49 8.09 -5.26 20.94
CA GLU A 49 8.83 -4.84 19.75
C GLU A 49 8.19 -5.41 18.48
N ASP A 50 7.80 -6.69 18.49
CA ASP A 50 7.19 -7.33 17.31
C ASP A 50 5.86 -6.66 16.89
N GLN A 51 5.03 -6.27 17.85
CA GLN A 51 3.79 -5.53 17.56
C GLN A 51 4.09 -4.13 17.02
N PHE A 52 5.10 -3.45 17.58
CA PHE A 52 5.52 -2.14 17.08
C PHE A 52 6.09 -2.23 15.66
N ALA A 53 6.91 -3.25 15.38
CA ALA A 53 7.44 -3.55 14.06
C ALA A 53 6.32 -3.82 13.04
N SER A 54 5.24 -4.50 13.44
CA SER A 54 4.05 -4.68 12.61
C SER A 54 3.43 -3.35 12.20
N PHE A 55 3.21 -2.45 13.15
CA PHE A 55 2.66 -1.12 12.85
C PHE A 55 3.59 -0.30 11.95
N LEU A 56 4.91 -0.34 12.18
CA LEU A 56 5.88 0.34 11.33
C LEU A 56 5.85 -0.20 9.89
N ARG A 57 5.79 -1.52 9.72
CA ARG A 57 5.65 -2.14 8.39
C ARG A 57 4.38 -1.68 7.69
N GLN A 58 3.24 -1.62 8.40
CA GLN A 58 1.98 -1.12 7.84
C GLN A 58 2.07 0.35 7.41
N GLN A 59 2.67 1.22 8.22
CA GLN A 59 2.84 2.63 7.87
C GLN A 59 3.76 2.82 6.67
N HIS A 60 4.88 2.09 6.63
CA HIS A 60 5.80 2.15 5.51
C HIS A 60 5.15 1.64 4.22
N ALA A 61 4.49 0.48 4.27
CA ALA A 61 3.78 -0.08 3.12
C ALA A 61 2.67 0.85 2.59
N GLY A 62 1.91 1.48 3.49
CA GLY A 62 0.90 2.48 3.12
C GLY A 62 1.51 3.71 2.43
N SER A 63 2.65 4.19 2.93
CA SER A 63 3.37 5.31 2.31
C SER A 63 3.93 4.95 0.94
N LEU A 64 4.48 3.74 0.79
CA LEU A 64 4.98 3.22 -0.48
C LEU A 64 3.85 3.11 -1.50
N ALA A 65 2.73 2.47 -1.16
CA ALA A 65 1.58 2.33 -2.05
C ALA A 65 1.00 3.68 -2.49
N GLN A 66 0.91 4.65 -1.58
CA GLN A 66 0.48 6.02 -1.91
C GLN A 66 1.45 6.75 -2.85
N ALA A 67 2.75 6.46 -2.75
CA ALA A 67 3.77 7.01 -3.65
C ALA A 67 3.85 6.28 -5.01
N GLY A 68 2.99 5.29 -5.26
CA GLY A 68 2.95 4.50 -6.50
C GLY A 68 3.43 3.05 -6.35
N GLY A 69 3.99 2.69 -5.19
CA GLY A 69 4.29 1.32 -4.80
C GLY A 69 5.13 0.57 -5.82
N ILE A 70 4.65 -0.62 -6.18
CA ILE A 70 5.22 -1.47 -7.23
C ILE A 70 4.30 -1.56 -8.46
N GLY A 71 3.25 -0.74 -8.52
CA GLY A 71 2.28 -0.70 -9.62
C GLY A 71 1.16 -1.74 -9.53
N LEU A 72 1.02 -2.45 -8.41
CA LEU A 72 -0.07 -3.43 -8.25
C LEU A 72 -1.44 -2.74 -8.14
N ALA A 73 -1.52 -1.57 -7.50
CA ALA A 73 -2.79 -0.86 -7.36
C ALA A 73 -3.43 -0.54 -8.71
N GLU A 74 -2.65 -0.22 -9.74
CA GLU A 74 -3.18 0.02 -11.09
C GLU A 74 -3.76 -1.27 -11.70
N SER A 75 -3.01 -2.36 -11.61
CA SER A 75 -3.44 -3.67 -12.12
C SER A 75 -4.72 -4.16 -11.43
N ILE A 76 -4.79 -4.01 -10.10
CA ILE A 76 -5.96 -4.35 -9.28
C ILE A 76 -7.14 -3.46 -9.65
N PHE A 77 -6.94 -2.15 -9.76
CA PHE A 77 -8.00 -1.21 -10.13
C PHE A 77 -8.61 -1.55 -11.49
N ASN A 78 -7.78 -1.84 -12.49
CA ASN A 78 -8.25 -2.25 -13.82
C ASN A 78 -9.04 -3.56 -13.76
N ALA A 79 -8.54 -4.58 -13.04
CA ALA A 79 -9.24 -5.85 -12.87
C ALA A 79 -10.58 -5.70 -12.14
N LEU A 80 -10.66 -4.82 -11.13
CA LEU A 80 -11.90 -4.54 -10.40
C LEU A 80 -12.90 -3.74 -11.25
N LYS A 81 -12.42 -2.87 -12.15
CA LYS A 81 -13.26 -2.09 -13.07
C LYS A 81 -13.87 -2.97 -14.17
N GLU A 82 -13.16 -4.00 -14.61
CA GLU A 82 -13.59 -4.96 -15.64
C GLU A 82 -14.63 -5.96 -15.15
N ARG A 83 -14.94 -5.99 -13.85
CA ARG A 83 -16.00 -6.82 -13.28
C ARG A 83 -17.25 -5.96 -13.06
N PRO A 84 -18.12 -5.77 -14.06
CA PRO A 84 -19.45 -5.24 -13.80
C PRO A 84 -20.17 -6.22 -12.89
N ASP A 85 -20.93 -5.66 -11.96
CA ASP A 85 -21.76 -6.36 -10.99
C ASP A 85 -22.43 -7.61 -11.60
N GLY A 86 -22.28 -8.75 -10.92
CA GLY A 86 -23.02 -9.98 -11.25
C GLY A 86 -24.48 -9.88 -10.83
#